data_AF-A0AA40WGY1-F1
#
_entry.id   AF-A0AA40WGY1-F1
#
_cell.length_a   1.000
_cell.length_b   1.000
_cell.length_c   1.000
_cell.angle_alpha   90.00
_cell.angle_beta   90.00
_cell.angle_gamma   90.00
#
_symmetry.space_group_name_H-M   'P 1'
#
loop_
_entity.id
_entity.type
_entity.pdbx_description
1 polymer ?
#
loop_
_entity_poly.entity_id
_entity_poly.type
_entity_poly.pdbx_seq_one_letter_code
_entity_poly.pdbx_strand_id
1 'polypeptide(L)'
;PKGVMLMHSNMVHQMIHVVPMLLTDTKPTNSMLSILPIWHIFERVNEYGAISRGIQTYYTKVSDLKNDLTKAKPSFMGSAPRVWENVYTNIYNKVNDPKQTPPLRKFLFKLAYFFSKHYNASRRFLNGLEVDYENRSILKSIAIGTK
;
A
#
# COMPACT_ATOMS: atom_id res chain seq x y z
N PRO A 1 -0.89 -28.64 7.77
CA PRO A 1 -1.85 -27.54 8.01
C PRO A 1 -2.73 -27.82 9.24
N LYS A 2 -2.73 -26.92 10.23
CA LYS A 2 -3.66 -26.99 11.38
C LYS A 2 -4.82 -26.03 11.13
N GLY A 3 -6.06 -26.51 11.27
CA GLY A 3 -7.25 -25.67 11.16
C GLY A 3 -7.44 -24.85 12.43
N VAL A 4 -7.26 -23.52 12.32
CA VAL A 4 -7.56 -22.61 13.44
C VAL A 4 -9.07 -22.45 13.53
N MET A 5 -9.67 -22.78 14.68
CA MET A 5 -11.09 -22.54 14.89
C MET A 5 -11.35 -21.04 15.05
N LEU A 6 -12.22 -20.51 14.19
CA LEU A 6 -12.64 -19.10 14.23
C LEU A 6 -14.15 -19.04 14.39
N MET A 7 -14.59 -18.39 15.46
CA MET A 7 -15.99 -18.12 15.73
C MET A 7 -16.43 -16.81 15.05
N HIS A 8 -17.74 -16.63 14.87
CA HIS A 8 -18.30 -15.40 14.33
C HIS A 8 -17.89 -14.17 15.17
N SER A 9 -17.86 -14.30 16.50
CA SER A 9 -17.42 -13.26 17.43
C SER A 9 -15.99 -12.78 17.16
N ASN A 10 -15.09 -13.68 16.71
CA ASN A 10 -13.73 -13.29 16.36
C ASN A 10 -13.72 -12.36 15.14
N MET A 11 -14.55 -12.62 14.13
CA MET A 11 -14.65 -11.78 12.93
C MET A 11 -15.29 -10.42 13.27
N VAL A 12 -16.37 -10.43 14.06
CA VAL A 12 -17.05 -9.20 14.50
C VAL A 12 -16.11 -8.32 15.32
N HIS A 13 -15.27 -8.92 16.18
CA HIS A 13 -14.26 -8.16 16.93
C HIS A 13 -13.29 -7.40 16.00
N GLN A 14 -12.85 -8.02 14.90
CA GLN A 14 -12.03 -7.34 13.89
C GLN A 14 -12.77 -6.17 13.24
N MET A 15 -14.06 -6.35 12.94
CA MET A 15 -14.88 -5.30 12.31
C MET A 15 -15.09 -4.09 13.23
N ILE A 16 -15.25 -4.32 14.53
CA ILE A 16 -15.50 -3.25 15.50
C ILE A 16 -14.22 -2.51 15.87
N HIS A 17 -13.10 -3.21 16.04
CA HIS A 17 -11.90 -2.61 16.62
C HIS A 17 -10.77 -2.35 15.62
N VAL A 18 -10.61 -3.18 14.59
CA VAL A 18 -9.45 -3.09 13.67
C VAL A 18 -9.81 -2.34 12.40
N VAL A 19 -10.95 -2.65 11.81
CA VAL A 19 -11.41 -2.04 10.56
C VAL A 19 -11.57 -0.51 10.65
N PRO A 20 -12.02 0.10 11.77
CA PRO A 20 -12.03 1.56 11.93
C PRO A 20 -10.63 2.18 11.93
N MET A 21 -9.62 1.48 12.47
CA MET A 21 -8.24 1.97 12.51
C MET A 21 -7.57 1.92 11.13
N LEU A 22 -7.90 0.92 10.31
CA LEU A 22 -7.28 0.74 8.98
C LEU A 22 -7.92 1.59 7.88
N LEU A 23 -9.21 1.91 8.02
CA LEU A 23 -10.03 2.51 6.97
C LEU A 23 -10.75 3.75 7.51
N THR A 24 -9.98 4.70 8.03
CA THR A 24 -10.46 5.89 8.76
C THR A 24 -11.29 6.83 7.88
N ASP A 25 -10.88 7.05 6.62
CA ASP A 25 -11.51 8.00 5.70
C ASP A 25 -12.18 7.31 4.51
N THR A 26 -12.88 6.22 4.76
CA THR A 26 -13.58 5.49 3.70
C THR A 26 -15.03 5.96 3.51
N LYS A 27 -15.43 6.07 2.25
CA LYS A 27 -16.76 6.45 1.76
C LYS A 27 -17.33 5.33 0.90
N PRO A 28 -18.66 5.21 0.75
CA PRO A 28 -19.26 4.24 -0.16
C PRO A 28 -18.83 4.37 -1.62
N THR A 29 -18.36 5.56 -2.03
CA THR A 29 -17.81 5.81 -3.37
C THR A 29 -16.39 5.29 -3.55
N ASN A 30 -15.74 4.82 -2.49
CA ASN A 30 -14.42 4.21 -2.59
C ASN A 30 -14.52 2.80 -3.18
N SER A 31 -13.38 2.33 -3.67
CA SER A 31 -13.22 0.99 -4.21
C SER A 31 -12.04 0.27 -3.58
N MET A 32 -12.19 -1.03 -3.37
CA MET A 32 -11.15 -1.94 -2.95
C MET A 32 -10.73 -2.83 -4.12
N LEU A 33 -9.43 -3.11 -4.27
CA LEU A 33 -8.96 -4.19 -5.12
C LEU A 33 -8.51 -5.37 -4.26
N SER A 34 -9.13 -6.53 -4.46
CA SER A 34 -8.85 -7.78 -3.79
C SER A 34 -7.98 -8.67 -4.69
N ILE A 35 -6.79 -9.02 -4.22
CA ILE A 35 -5.83 -9.90 -4.91
C ILE A 35 -5.64 -11.23 -4.19
N LEU A 36 -5.88 -11.26 -2.89
CA LEU A 36 -5.66 -12.45 -2.08
C LEU A 36 -6.92 -13.33 -2.13
N PRO A 37 -6.79 -14.64 -1.93
CA PRO A 37 -7.96 -15.50 -1.84
C PRO A 37 -8.80 -15.25 -0.57
N ILE A 38 -10.13 -15.40 -0.67
CA ILE A 38 -11.08 -15.18 0.45
C ILE A 38 -10.91 -16.14 1.64
N TRP A 39 -10.21 -17.26 1.44
CA TRP A 39 -9.86 -18.18 2.54
C TRP A 39 -8.63 -17.69 3.33
N HIS A 40 -7.90 -16.71 2.82
CA HIS A 40 -6.83 -16.05 3.57
C HIS A 40 -7.45 -15.07 4.57
N ILE A 41 -7.21 -15.28 5.86
CA ILE A 41 -7.89 -14.53 6.94
C ILE A 41 -7.72 -13.00 6.82
N PHE A 42 -6.53 -12.55 6.41
CA PHE A 42 -6.28 -11.12 6.19
C PHE A 42 -7.21 -10.54 5.11
N GLU A 43 -7.43 -11.27 4.01
CA GLU A 43 -8.31 -10.77 2.94
C GLU A 43 -9.76 -10.79 3.35
N ARG A 44 -10.19 -11.86 4.03
CA ARG A 44 -11.56 -11.97 4.57
C ARG A 44 -11.92 -10.79 5.47
N VAL A 45 -10.99 -10.34 6.31
CA VAL A 45 -11.18 -9.17 7.16
C VAL A 45 -11.30 -7.89 6.32
N ASN A 46 -10.46 -7.70 5.31
CA ASN A 46 -10.56 -6.53 4.41
C ASN A 46 -11.90 -6.50 3.66
N GLU A 47 -12.35 -7.66 3.15
CA GLU A 47 -13.59 -7.78 2.40
C GLU A 47 -14.82 -7.54 3.29
N TYR A 48 -14.85 -8.09 4.50
CA TYR A 48 -15.90 -7.75 5.47
C TYR A 48 -15.89 -6.27 5.84
N GLY A 49 -14.69 -5.66 5.94
CA GLY A 49 -14.53 -4.23 6.13
C GLY A 49 -15.07 -3.39 4.96
N ALA A 50 -14.92 -3.86 3.73
CA ALA A 50 -15.49 -3.22 2.55
C ALA A 50 -17.02 -3.36 2.52
N ILE A 51 -17.54 -4.58 2.75
CA ILE A 51 -18.98 -4.87 2.78
C ILE A 51 -19.69 -4.05 3.86
N SER A 52 -19.15 -4.01 5.08
CA SER A 52 -19.73 -3.25 6.20
C SER A 52 -19.82 -1.74 5.95
N ARG A 53 -19.04 -1.22 4.99
CA ARG A 53 -19.04 0.20 4.59
C ARG A 53 -19.64 0.46 3.20
N GLY A 54 -20.20 -0.55 2.55
CA GLY A 54 -20.78 -0.43 1.21
C GLY A 54 -19.76 -0.05 0.13
N ILE A 55 -18.50 -0.44 0.31
CA ILE A 55 -17.40 -0.15 -0.62
C ILE A 55 -17.43 -1.18 -1.76
N GLN A 56 -17.20 -0.71 -2.99
CA GLN A 56 -17.14 -1.59 -4.14
C GLN A 56 -15.84 -2.41 -4.16
N THR A 57 -15.94 -3.73 -4.31
CA THR A 57 -14.78 -4.62 -4.39
C THR A 57 -14.56 -5.12 -5.82
N TYR A 58 -13.34 -4.95 -6.32
CA TYR A 58 -12.85 -5.53 -7.58
C TYR A 58 -11.95 -6.72 -7.26
N TYR A 59 -12.06 -7.82 -7.99
CA TYR A 59 -11.19 -8.98 -7.81
C TYR A 59 -10.18 -9.07 -8.94
N THR A 60 -8.92 -9.32 -8.59
CA THR A 60 -7.81 -9.48 -9.54
C THR A 60 -7.01 -10.73 -9.24
N LYS A 61 -6.24 -11.18 -10.22
CA LYS A 61 -5.17 -12.17 -10.04
C LYS A 61 -3.81 -11.47 -10.06
N VAL A 62 -2.77 -12.16 -9.57
CA VAL A 62 -1.39 -11.62 -9.56
C VAL A 62 -0.89 -11.30 -10.97
N SER A 63 -1.26 -12.10 -11.97
CA SER A 63 -0.94 -11.90 -13.39
C SER A 63 -1.51 -10.60 -13.95
N ASP A 64 -2.73 -10.25 -13.54
CA ASP A 64 -3.51 -9.18 -14.13
C ASP A 64 -3.47 -7.87 -13.33
N LEU A 65 -2.86 -7.93 -12.14
CA LEU A 65 -2.78 -6.82 -11.18
C LEU A 65 -2.42 -5.48 -11.83
N LYS A 66 -1.42 -5.45 -12.71
CA LYS A 66 -0.98 -4.21 -13.36
C LYS A 66 -2.08 -3.61 -14.24
N ASN A 67 -2.81 -4.43 -14.98
CA ASN A 67 -3.87 -3.98 -15.88
C ASN A 67 -5.14 -3.61 -15.09
N ASP A 68 -5.42 -4.33 -14.02
CA ASP A 68 -6.62 -4.09 -13.22
C ASP A 68 -6.44 -2.88 -12.30
N LEU A 69 -5.22 -2.61 -11.81
CA LEU A 69 -4.92 -1.37 -11.09
C LEU A 69 -5.20 -0.11 -11.93
N THR A 70 -4.89 -0.12 -13.22
CA THR A 70 -5.11 1.05 -14.09
C THR A 70 -6.58 1.25 -14.45
N LYS A 71 -7.36 0.16 -14.50
CA LYS A 71 -8.80 0.17 -14.78
C LYS A 71 -9.63 0.51 -13.53
N ALA A 72 -9.44 -0.25 -12.45
CA ALA A 72 -10.24 -0.17 -11.24
C ALA A 72 -9.89 1.06 -10.38
N LYS A 73 -8.64 1.55 -10.47
CA LYS A 73 -8.11 2.69 -9.68
C LYS A 73 -8.58 2.63 -8.21
N PRO A 74 -8.25 1.53 -7.50
CA PRO A 74 -8.77 1.31 -6.16
C PRO A 74 -8.33 2.42 -5.20
N SER A 75 -9.20 2.75 -4.27
CA SER A 75 -8.89 3.65 -3.15
C SER A 75 -7.94 2.98 -2.15
N PHE A 76 -8.09 1.67 -1.93
CA PHE A 76 -7.19 0.89 -1.10
C PHE A 76 -7.10 -0.57 -1.57
N MET A 77 -6.03 -1.25 -1.16
CA MET A 77 -5.75 -2.64 -1.53
C MET A 77 -4.96 -3.32 -0.43
N GLY A 78 -5.49 -4.42 0.10
CA GLY A 78 -4.74 -5.33 0.97
C GLY A 78 -3.75 -6.15 0.15
N SER A 79 -2.48 -6.19 0.56
CA SER A 79 -1.44 -6.91 -0.20
C SER A 79 -0.26 -7.31 0.67
N ALA A 80 0.40 -8.40 0.27
CA ALA A 80 1.62 -8.88 0.92
C ALA A 80 2.87 -8.14 0.38
N PRO A 81 3.97 -8.04 1.16
CA PRO A 81 5.21 -7.39 0.73
C PRO A 81 5.74 -7.91 -0.61
N ARG A 82 5.62 -9.22 -0.84
CA ARG A 82 6.06 -9.88 -2.08
C ARG A 82 5.41 -9.31 -3.35
N VAL A 83 4.18 -8.83 -3.26
CA VAL A 83 3.48 -8.19 -4.40
C VAL A 83 4.21 -6.90 -4.78
N TRP A 84 4.56 -6.07 -3.80
CA TRP A 84 5.27 -4.81 -4.02
C TRP A 84 6.71 -5.01 -4.46
N GLU A 85 7.40 -6.03 -3.93
CA GLU A 85 8.73 -6.43 -4.41
C GLU A 85 8.70 -6.77 -5.90
N ASN A 86 7.71 -7.56 -6.34
CA ASN A 86 7.55 -7.93 -7.74
C ASN A 86 7.27 -6.71 -8.63
N VAL A 87 6.39 -5.81 -8.19
CA VAL A 87 6.11 -4.54 -8.90
C VAL A 87 7.39 -3.71 -9.01
N TYR A 88 8.14 -3.57 -7.92
CA TYR A 88 9.41 -2.84 -7.89
C TYR A 88 10.42 -3.45 -8.87
N THR A 89 10.66 -4.76 -8.81
CA THR A 89 11.59 -5.45 -9.71
C THR A 89 11.19 -5.28 -11.17
N ASN A 90 9.90 -5.36 -11.49
CA ASN A 90 9.41 -5.14 -12.85
C ASN A 90 9.68 -3.72 -13.35
N ILE A 91 9.46 -2.70 -12.50
CA ILE A 91 9.76 -1.30 -12.83
C ILE A 91 11.27 -1.13 -12.99
N TYR A 92 12.06 -1.66 -12.07
CA TYR A 92 13.52 -1.57 -12.08
C TYR A 92 14.11 -2.18 -13.36
N ASN A 93 13.65 -3.37 -13.74
CA ASN A 93 14.10 -4.05 -14.95
C ASN A 93 13.72 -3.23 -16.20
N LYS A 94 12.49 -2.70 -16.26
CA LYS A 94 12.04 -1.86 -17.38
C LYS A 94 12.87 -0.57 -17.54
N VAL A 95 13.23 0.08 -16.43
CA VAL A 95 14.05 1.30 -16.43
C VAL A 95 15.50 1.01 -16.83
N ASN A 96 16.00 -0.18 -16.51
CA ASN A 96 17.37 -0.57 -16.84
C ASN A 96 17.54 -1.19 -18.22
N ASP A 97 16.47 -1.70 -18.83
CA ASP A 97 16.48 -2.24 -20.19
C ASP A 97 16.70 -1.11 -21.23
N PRO A 98 17.86 -1.10 -21.93
CA PRO A 98 18.17 -0.09 -22.94
C PRO A 98 17.21 -0.10 -24.13
N LYS A 99 16.56 -1.23 -24.42
CA LYS A 99 15.60 -1.35 -25.53
C LYS A 99 14.28 -0.65 -25.23
N GLN A 100 13.86 -0.68 -23.96
CA GLN A 100 12.59 -0.07 -23.52
C GLN A 100 12.75 1.38 -23.10
N THR A 101 13.90 1.73 -22.53
CA THR A 101 14.14 3.05 -21.93
C THR A 101 15.43 3.68 -22.48
N PRO A 102 15.33 4.69 -23.37
CA PRO A 102 16.47 5.47 -23.82
C PRO A 102 17.24 6.13 -22.67
N PRO A 103 18.55 6.43 -22.82
CA PRO A 103 19.38 7.00 -21.75
C PRO A 103 18.81 8.29 -21.13
N LEU A 104 18.24 9.17 -21.96
CA LEU A 104 17.61 10.40 -21.49
C LEU A 104 16.39 10.14 -20.59
N ARG A 105 15.52 9.18 -20.97
CA ARG A 105 14.35 8.82 -20.16
C ARG A 105 14.77 8.19 -18.83
N LYS A 106 15.82 7.37 -18.85
CA LYS A 106 16.39 6.77 -17.63
C LYS A 106 16.94 7.85 -16.68
N PHE A 107 17.64 8.85 -17.22
CA PHE A 107 18.14 9.98 -16.44
C PHE A 107 16.99 10.78 -15.80
N LEU A 108 15.98 11.16 -16.58
CA LEU A 108 14.81 11.89 -16.08
C LEU A 108 14.06 11.09 -15.01
N PHE A 109 13.88 9.78 -15.19
CA PHE A 109 13.27 8.91 -14.18
C PHE A 109 14.07 8.89 -12.88
N LYS A 110 15.41 8.76 -12.96
CA LYS A 110 16.28 8.77 -11.78
C LYS A 110 16.22 10.10 -11.04
N LEU A 111 16.22 11.22 -11.77
CA LEU A 111 16.11 12.55 -11.20
C LEU A 111 14.76 12.74 -10.49
N ALA A 112 13.65 12.38 -11.15
CA ALA A 112 12.32 12.44 -10.57
C ALA A 112 12.18 11.55 -9.34
N TYR A 113 12.72 10.32 -9.39
CA TYR A 113 12.73 9.39 -8.27
C TYR A 113 13.54 9.93 -7.08
N PHE A 114 14.70 10.55 -7.33
CA PHE A 114 15.53 11.18 -6.31
C PHE A 114 14.76 12.29 -5.58
N PHE A 115 14.16 13.24 -6.31
CA PHE A 115 13.37 14.31 -5.71
C PHE A 115 12.15 13.79 -4.97
N SER A 116 11.43 12.83 -5.56
CA SER A 116 10.26 12.21 -4.92
C SER A 116 10.63 11.52 -3.62
N LYS A 117 11.77 10.79 -3.57
CA LYS A 117 12.24 10.12 -2.36
C LYS A 117 12.54 11.12 -1.24
N HIS A 118 13.27 12.20 -1.54
CA HIS A 118 13.60 13.22 -0.54
C HIS A 118 12.35 13.97 -0.06
N TYR A 119 11.49 14.42 -0.99
CA TYR A 119 10.24 15.08 -0.63
C TYR A 119 9.34 14.23 0.27
N ASN A 120 9.14 12.95 -0.08
CA ASN A 120 8.31 12.06 0.71
C ASN A 120 8.95 11.69 2.06
N ALA A 121 10.28 11.56 2.12
CA ALA A 121 11.00 11.35 3.37
C ALA A 121 10.82 12.56 4.30
N SER A 122 11.10 13.78 3.83
CA SER A 122 10.91 15.02 4.60
C SER A 122 9.46 15.20 5.04
N ARG A 123 8.48 14.89 4.18
CA ARG A 123 7.06 14.97 4.54
C ARG A 123 6.68 13.98 5.63
N ARG A 124 7.13 12.72 5.54
CA ARG A 124 6.89 11.71 6.59
C ARG A 124 7.53 12.12 7.90
N PHE A 125 8.75 12.63 7.82
CA PHE A 125 9.50 13.15 8.95
C PHE A 125 8.76 14.29 9.67
N LEU A 126 8.35 15.32 8.92
CA LEU A 126 7.63 16.48 9.48
C LEU A 126 6.26 16.10 10.05
N ASN A 127 5.61 15.08 9.48
CA ASN A 127 4.33 14.57 9.97
C ASN A 127 4.48 13.58 11.16
N GLY A 128 5.70 13.31 11.63
CA GLY A 128 5.94 12.36 12.73
C GLY A 128 5.60 10.91 12.37
N LEU A 129 5.59 10.57 11.08
CA LEU A 129 5.31 9.21 10.57
C LEU A 129 6.58 8.35 10.47
N GLU A 130 7.69 8.82 11.01
CA GLU A 130 8.96 8.11 11.13
C GLU A 130 9.20 7.79 12.60
N VAL A 131 9.55 6.53 12.88
CA VAL A 131 9.80 6.08 14.24
C VAL A 131 11.17 6.61 14.65
N ASP A 132 11.20 7.46 15.66
CA ASP A 132 12.44 7.99 16.21
C ASP A 132 13.04 6.97 17.18
N TYR A 133 14.19 6.41 16.80
CA TYR A 133 14.94 5.45 17.62
C TYR A 133 16.00 6.13 18.51
N GLU A 134 16.21 7.44 18.38
CA GLU A 134 17.33 8.15 19.00
C GLU A 134 16.92 9.31 19.91
N ASN A 135 15.64 9.40 20.31
CA ASN A 135 15.09 10.47 21.17
C ASN A 135 15.57 11.87 20.75
N ARG A 136 15.36 12.22 19.49
CA ARG A 136 15.82 13.47 18.89
C ARG A 136 14.88 14.61 19.31
N SER A 137 15.47 15.77 19.58
CA SER A 137 14.70 16.99 19.87
C SER A 137 14.05 17.55 18.59
N ILE A 138 12.89 18.21 18.74
CA ILE A 138 12.12 18.82 17.64
C ILE A 138 12.98 19.75 16.76
N LEU A 139 13.94 20.46 17.36
CA LEU A 139 14.87 21.35 16.65
C LEU A 139 15.86 20.57 15.76
N LYS A 140 16.43 19.49 16.28
CA LYS A 140 17.31 18.59 15.53
C LYS A 140 16.54 17.93 14.38
N SER A 141 15.27 17.65 14.63
CA SER A 141 14.35 17.11 13.66
C SER A 141 14.11 18.07 12.49
N ILE A 142 13.70 19.31 12.76
CA ILE A 142 13.46 20.32 11.72
C ILE A 142 14.73 20.56 10.89
N ALA A 143 15.90 20.66 11.52
CA ALA A 143 17.17 20.86 10.82
C ALA A 143 17.55 19.71 9.87
N ILE A 144 17.15 18.47 10.18
CA ILE A 144 17.35 17.30 9.33
C ILE A 144 16.29 17.22 8.23
N GLY A 145 15.02 17.55 8.54
CA GLY A 145 13.94 17.53 7.56
C GLY A 145 14.10 18.53 6.40
N THR A 146 14.90 19.59 6.61
CA THR A 146 15.29 20.58 5.60
C THR A 146 16.53 20.23 4.78
N LYS A 147 17.31 19.20 5.16
CA LYS A 147 18.45 18.70 4.37
C LYS A 147 18.00 17.68 3.35
#